data_AF-A0A7C5XPL1-F1
#
_entry.id   AF-A0A7C5XPL1-F1
#
_cell.length_a   1.000
_cell.length_b   1.000
_cell.length_c   1.000
_cell.angle_alpha   90.00
_cell.angle_beta   90.00
_cell.angle_gamma   90.00
#
_symmetry.space_group_name_H-M   'P 1'
#
loop_
_entity.id
_entity.type
_entity.pdbx_description
1 polymer ?
#
loop_
_entity_poly.entity_id
_entity_poly.type
_entity_poly.pdbx_seq_one_letter_code
_entity_poly.pdbx_strand_id
1 'polypeptide(L)'
;MTLIEVILSMMEGGVYKNSPLHGVSEIDIINRNTVRVTFRDKIDCSILSSIALEEGYTVDSGSYKPRIMDRGTIVIRVGSRSDRGGDRSLFLYLIPSSIDSMNTYDKCIASMHGILDIDGNKIDLGKLVNYNLRILKVVEKYWEYRYGYMRRRRI
;
A
#
# COMPACT_ATOMS: atom_id res chain seq x y z
N MET A 1 12.70 -11.95 -4.74
CA MET A 1 11.60 -11.12 -5.24
C MET A 1 10.50 -11.03 -4.21
N THR A 2 10.40 -9.86 -3.58
CA THR A 2 9.37 -9.47 -2.61
C THR A 2 8.20 -8.76 -3.32
N LEU A 3 7.08 -8.57 -2.63
CA LEU A 3 5.98 -7.75 -3.16
C LEU A 3 6.37 -6.27 -3.22
N ILE A 4 7.17 -5.78 -2.27
CA ILE A 4 7.74 -4.43 -2.29
C ILE A 4 8.57 -4.18 -3.55
N GLU A 5 9.53 -5.08 -3.88
CA GLU A 5 10.41 -4.93 -5.05
C GLU A 5 9.60 -4.82 -6.35
N VAL A 6 8.53 -5.59 -6.46
CA VAL A 6 7.63 -5.56 -7.62
C VAL A 6 6.88 -4.23 -7.71
N ILE A 7 6.31 -3.77 -6.60
CA ILE A 7 5.55 -2.50 -6.58
C ILE A 7 6.48 -1.33 -6.93
N LEU A 8 7.67 -1.26 -6.35
CA LEU A 8 8.63 -0.20 -6.63
C LEU A 8 9.04 -0.20 -8.11
N SER A 9 9.34 -1.37 -8.68
CA SER A 9 9.67 -1.49 -10.10
C SER A 9 8.53 -1.00 -11.02
N MET A 10 7.27 -1.29 -10.66
CA MET A 10 6.10 -0.80 -11.42
C MET A 10 5.93 0.71 -11.31
N MET A 11 6.22 1.30 -10.16
CA MET A 11 6.15 2.75 -9.97
C MET A 11 7.23 3.50 -10.77
N GLU A 12 8.37 2.88 -11.04
CA GLU A 12 9.45 3.43 -11.87
C GLU A 12 9.18 3.31 -13.39
N GLY A 13 7.98 2.88 -13.79
CA GLY A 13 7.62 2.67 -15.20
C GLY A 13 8.03 1.31 -15.75
N GLY A 14 8.47 0.39 -14.88
CA GLY A 14 8.70 -1.00 -15.23
C GLY A 14 7.39 -1.70 -15.65
N VAL A 15 7.48 -2.53 -16.68
CA VAL A 15 6.37 -3.41 -17.08
C VAL A 15 6.52 -4.72 -16.31
N TYR A 16 5.63 -4.95 -15.33
CA TYR A 16 5.58 -6.25 -14.66
C TYR A 16 4.93 -7.30 -15.56
N LYS A 17 5.75 -7.97 -16.37
CA LYS A 17 5.36 -9.17 -17.12
C LYS A 17 5.94 -10.40 -16.43
N ASN A 18 5.06 -11.27 -15.97
CA ASN A 18 5.35 -12.67 -15.64
C ASN A 18 6.30 -12.95 -14.47
N SER A 19 5.82 -12.73 -13.25
CA SER A 19 6.10 -13.68 -12.17
C SER A 19 4.93 -13.71 -11.19
N PRO A 20 4.36 -14.87 -10.83
CA PRO A 20 3.20 -14.91 -9.97
C PRO A 20 3.71 -14.90 -8.53
N LEU A 21 3.87 -13.71 -7.92
CA LEU A 21 3.95 -13.66 -6.46
C LEU A 21 2.80 -14.51 -5.92
N HIS A 22 3.14 -15.59 -5.21
CA HIS A 22 2.15 -16.62 -4.87
C HIS A 22 1.00 -15.95 -4.11
N GLY A 23 -0.24 -16.20 -4.53
CA GLY A 23 -1.41 -15.56 -3.93
C GLY A 23 -1.75 -14.17 -4.48
N VAL A 24 -0.90 -13.53 -5.29
CA VAL A 24 -1.21 -12.29 -6.01
C VAL A 24 -1.73 -12.64 -7.41
N SER A 25 -2.81 -11.99 -7.83
CA SER A 25 -3.40 -12.14 -9.16
C SER A 25 -3.06 -10.98 -10.09
N GLU A 26 -3.03 -9.75 -9.56
CA GLU A 26 -2.85 -8.53 -10.35
C GLU A 26 -2.24 -7.44 -9.45
N ILE A 27 -1.35 -6.63 -10.01
CA ILE A 27 -0.89 -5.38 -9.41
C ILE A 27 -1.08 -4.29 -10.46
N ASP A 28 -1.71 -3.18 -10.09
CA ASP A 28 -1.97 -2.05 -10.98
C ASP A 28 -1.54 -0.74 -10.36
N ILE A 29 -0.96 0.12 -11.18
CA ILE A 29 -0.81 1.55 -10.87
C ILE A 29 -2.08 2.24 -11.35
N ILE A 30 -3.00 2.51 -10.42
CA ILE A 30 -4.31 3.10 -10.75
C ILE A 30 -4.15 4.57 -11.17
N ASN A 31 -3.23 5.27 -10.51
CA ASN A 31 -2.83 6.64 -10.81
C ASN A 31 -1.45 6.90 -10.15
N ARG A 32 -0.99 8.15 -10.15
CA ARG A 32 0.36 8.54 -9.66
C ARG A 32 0.63 8.22 -8.19
N ASN A 33 -0.40 8.03 -7.37
CA ASN A 33 -0.28 7.89 -5.91
C ASN A 33 -0.94 6.61 -5.36
N THR A 34 -1.62 5.84 -6.22
CA THR A 34 -2.45 4.70 -5.79
C THR A 34 -2.02 3.43 -6.50
N VAL A 35 -1.59 2.46 -5.69
CA VAL A 35 -1.29 1.10 -6.15
C VAL A 35 -2.41 0.17 -5.70
N ARG A 36 -2.89 -0.68 -6.61
CA ARG A 36 -3.80 -1.77 -6.26
C ARG A 36 -3.05 -3.08 -6.29
N VAL A 37 -3.15 -3.85 -5.21
CA VAL A 37 -2.71 -5.25 -5.16
C VAL A 37 -3.94 -6.13 -5.01
N THR A 38 -4.20 -6.98 -6.00
CA THR A 38 -5.30 -7.93 -5.97
C THR A 38 -4.77 -9.32 -5.68
N PHE A 39 -5.32 -9.94 -4.64
CA PHE A 39 -4.99 -11.30 -4.23
C PHE A 39 -5.97 -12.32 -4.84
N ARG A 40 -5.56 -13.59 -4.87
CA ARG A 40 -6.40 -14.69 -5.33
C ARG A 40 -7.60 -14.90 -4.39
N ASP A 41 -7.35 -14.74 -3.09
CA ASP A 41 -8.33 -14.94 -2.02
C ASP A 41 -8.85 -13.62 -1.47
N LYS A 42 -9.97 -13.69 -0.75
CA LYS A 42 -10.50 -12.54 -0.01
C LYS A 42 -9.50 -12.05 1.03
N ILE A 43 -9.46 -10.73 1.22
CA ILE A 43 -8.64 -10.13 2.26
C ILE A 43 -9.15 -10.56 3.63
N ASP A 44 -8.25 -11.16 4.41
CA ASP A 44 -8.48 -11.45 5.80
C ASP A 44 -8.26 -10.18 6.62
N CYS A 45 -9.39 -9.55 6.94
CA CYS A 45 -9.43 -8.25 7.59
C CYS A 45 -8.86 -8.31 9.01
N SER A 46 -8.96 -9.44 9.70
CA SER A 46 -8.41 -9.61 11.06
C SER A 46 -6.89 -9.65 11.03
N ILE A 47 -6.31 -10.43 10.10
CA ILE A 47 -4.85 -10.51 9.93
C ILE A 47 -4.30 -9.15 9.50
N LEU A 48 -4.91 -8.51 8.50
CA LEU A 48 -4.49 -7.20 8.01
C LEU A 48 -4.51 -6.16 9.14
N SER A 49 -5.56 -6.15 9.95
CA SER A 49 -5.70 -5.21 11.06
C SER A 49 -4.66 -5.44 12.15
N SER A 50 -4.38 -6.71 12.52
CA SER A 50 -3.33 -7.05 13.49
C SER A 50 -1.96 -6.53 13.05
N ILE A 51 -1.59 -6.80 11.79
CA ILE A 51 -0.31 -6.36 11.23
C ILE A 51 -0.22 -4.82 11.20
N ALA A 52 -1.30 -4.15 10.84
CA ALA A 52 -1.34 -2.69 10.82
C ALA A 52 -1.14 -2.08 12.22
N LEU A 53 -1.80 -2.63 13.24
CA LEU A 53 -1.64 -2.21 14.63
C LEU A 53 -0.20 -2.43 15.12
N GLU A 54 0.41 -3.57 14.79
CA GLU A 54 1.82 -3.86 15.11
C GLU A 54 2.81 -2.87 14.46
N GLU A 55 2.50 -2.36 13.27
CA GLU A 55 3.30 -1.34 12.57
C GLU A 55 2.98 0.10 13.02
N GLY A 56 2.14 0.25 14.05
CA GLY A 56 1.81 1.54 14.67
C GLY A 56 0.77 2.35 13.92
N TYR A 57 -0.02 1.72 13.05
CA TYR A 57 -1.18 2.35 12.42
C TYR A 57 -2.43 2.21 13.30
N THR A 58 -3.43 3.04 13.00
CA THR A 58 -4.77 2.88 13.56
C THR A 58 -5.67 2.18 12.53
N VAL A 59 -6.70 1.48 13.00
CA VAL A 59 -7.65 0.76 12.15
C VAL A 59 -9.06 1.29 12.41
N ASP A 60 -9.64 1.93 11.41
CA ASP A 60 -11.06 2.29 11.41
C ASP A 60 -11.87 1.09 10.89
N SER A 61 -12.70 0.52 11.76
CA SER A 61 -13.46 -0.72 11.55
C SER A 61 -14.96 -0.54 11.81
N GLY A 62 -15.51 0.64 11.50
CA GLY A 62 -16.95 0.92 11.57
C GLY A 62 -17.81 0.04 10.63
N SER A 63 -18.87 0.57 10.04
CA SER A 63 -19.81 -0.21 9.19
C SER A 63 -19.22 -0.76 7.88
N TYR A 64 -17.94 -0.56 7.62
CA TYR A 64 -17.24 -0.90 6.39
C TYR A 64 -16.05 -1.82 6.66
N LYS A 65 -15.51 -2.43 5.59
CA LYS A 65 -14.22 -3.14 5.67
C LYS A 65 -13.14 -2.20 6.22
N PRO A 66 -12.16 -2.73 6.99
CA PRO A 66 -11.21 -1.91 7.72
C PRO A 66 -10.42 -0.98 6.81
N ARG A 67 -10.19 0.23 7.30
CA ARG A 67 -9.30 1.23 6.73
C ARG A 67 -8.13 1.41 7.65
N ILE A 68 -6.92 1.26 7.12
CA ILE A 68 -5.70 1.51 7.88
C ILE A 68 -5.38 2.99 7.74
N MET A 69 -5.17 3.63 8.88
CA MET A 69 -5.06 5.07 9.00
C MET A 69 -3.71 5.46 9.62
N ASP A 70 -3.08 6.49 9.07
CA ASP A 70 -1.93 7.19 9.67
C ASP A 70 -2.29 8.66 9.87
N ARG A 71 -2.21 9.16 11.11
CA ARG A 71 -2.54 10.55 11.48
C ARG A 71 -3.85 11.08 10.85
N GLY A 72 -4.91 10.27 10.86
CA GLY A 72 -6.22 10.64 10.31
C GLY A 72 -6.37 10.49 8.79
N THR A 73 -5.34 9.98 8.10
CA THR A 73 -5.34 9.75 6.65
C THR A 73 -5.42 8.26 6.33
N ILE A 74 -6.27 7.86 5.36
CA ILE A 74 -6.31 6.47 4.90
C ILE A 74 -5.03 6.17 4.12
N VAL A 75 -4.25 5.18 4.55
CA VAL A 75 -3.03 4.71 3.86
C VAL A 75 -3.22 3.38 3.16
N ILE A 76 -4.09 2.51 3.69
CA ILE A 76 -4.47 1.25 3.05
C ILE A 76 -5.97 1.04 3.19
N ARG A 77 -6.63 0.63 2.11
CA ARG A 77 -8.06 0.33 2.08
C ARG A 77 -8.33 -1.01 1.42
N VAL A 78 -9.16 -1.84 2.05
CA VAL A 78 -9.70 -3.04 1.39
C VAL A 78 -10.79 -2.64 0.39
N GLY A 79 -10.77 -3.21 -0.80
CA GLY A 79 -11.77 -2.97 -1.83
C GLY A 79 -13.18 -3.39 -1.41
N SER A 80 -14.14 -2.61 -1.88
CA SER A 80 -15.58 -2.83 -1.76
C SER A 80 -16.12 -3.65 -2.93
N ARG A 81 -17.40 -4.05 -2.89
CA ARG A 81 -18.01 -4.85 -3.97
C ARG A 81 -18.00 -4.16 -5.34
N SER A 82 -17.99 -2.83 -5.39
CA SER A 82 -17.96 -2.06 -6.63
C SER A 82 -16.56 -1.83 -7.18
N ASP A 83 -15.52 -2.06 -6.39
CA ASP A 83 -14.14 -1.94 -6.85
C ASP A 83 -13.76 -3.14 -7.74
N ARG A 84 -12.97 -2.91 -8.79
CA ARG A 84 -12.40 -4.04 -9.57
C ARG A 84 -11.44 -4.84 -8.69
N GLY A 85 -11.62 -6.16 -8.69
CA GLY A 85 -10.97 -7.10 -7.76
C GLY A 85 -11.68 -7.21 -6.39
N GLY A 86 -12.51 -6.21 -6.08
CA GLY A 86 -13.42 -6.15 -4.97
C GLY A 86 -12.73 -6.41 -3.64
N ASP A 87 -13.29 -7.35 -2.91
CA ASP A 87 -12.96 -7.61 -1.53
C ASP A 87 -11.67 -8.47 -1.35
N ARG A 88 -10.97 -8.69 -2.46
CA ARG A 88 -9.64 -9.29 -2.62
C ARG A 88 -8.54 -8.27 -2.90
N SER A 89 -8.89 -7.00 -3.08
CA SER A 89 -7.93 -5.96 -3.42
C SER A 89 -7.57 -5.09 -2.22
N LEU A 90 -6.29 -4.73 -2.13
CA LEU A 90 -5.79 -3.65 -1.29
C LEU A 90 -5.44 -2.45 -2.17
N PHE A 91 -5.90 -1.27 -1.76
CA PHE A 91 -5.51 0.01 -2.32
C PHE A 91 -4.51 0.66 -1.38
N LEU A 92 -3.33 1.00 -1.91
CA LEU A 92 -2.21 1.58 -1.17
C LEU A 92 -2.07 3.03 -1.62
N TYR A 93 -2.12 3.96 -0.68
CA TYR A 93 -2.02 5.40 -0.95
C TYR A 93 -0.61 5.88 -0.59
N LEU A 94 0.23 5.97 -1.60
CA LEU A 94 1.63 6.38 -1.52
C LEU A 94 1.76 7.85 -1.88
N ILE A 95 2.84 8.51 -1.45
CA ILE A 95 3.15 9.87 -1.87
C ILE A 95 4.05 9.82 -3.11
N PRO A 96 3.72 10.52 -4.21
CA PRO A 96 4.58 10.63 -5.38
C PRO A 96 5.94 11.27 -5.06
N SER A 97 6.98 10.91 -5.82
CA SER A 97 8.33 11.45 -5.63
C SER A 97 8.56 12.84 -6.24
N SER A 98 7.58 13.38 -6.97
CA SER A 98 7.64 14.70 -7.60
C SER A 98 6.45 15.56 -7.17
N ILE A 99 6.72 16.83 -6.84
CA ILE A 99 5.71 17.82 -6.44
C ILE A 99 4.68 18.03 -7.56
N ASP A 100 5.11 18.00 -8.84
CA ASP A 100 4.22 18.15 -10.00
C ASP A 100 3.26 16.96 -10.17
N SER A 101 3.59 15.84 -9.52
CA SER A 101 2.75 14.65 -9.48
C SER A 101 1.79 14.63 -8.29
N MET A 102 1.97 15.52 -7.31
CA MET A 102 1.11 15.63 -6.14
C MET A 102 -0.12 16.51 -6.42
N ASN A 103 -1.31 15.96 -6.19
CA ASN A 103 -2.52 16.77 -6.11
C ASN A 103 -2.57 17.56 -4.77
N THR A 104 -3.57 18.42 -4.59
CA THR A 104 -3.74 19.21 -3.35
C THR A 104 -3.81 18.35 -2.09
N TYR A 105 -4.46 17.20 -2.17
CA TYR A 105 -4.57 16.28 -1.05
C TYR A 105 -3.20 15.67 -0.73
N ASP A 106 -2.46 15.20 -1.74
CA ASP A 106 -1.10 14.66 -1.57
C ASP A 106 -0.17 15.67 -0.92
N LYS A 107 -0.23 16.95 -1.34
CA LYS A 107 0.57 18.03 -0.74
C LYS A 107 0.22 18.26 0.72
N CYS A 108 -1.07 18.19 1.07
CA CYS A 108 -1.52 18.27 2.46
C CYS A 108 -0.96 17.12 3.31
N ILE A 109 -1.09 15.88 2.84
CA ILE A 109 -0.53 14.70 3.54
C ILE A 109 0.98 14.82 3.67
N ALA A 110 1.67 15.15 2.57
CA ALA A 110 3.12 15.32 2.58
C ALA A 110 3.56 16.40 3.58
N SER A 111 2.84 17.52 3.66
CA SER A 111 3.12 18.59 4.64
C SER A 111 2.89 18.14 6.09
N MET A 112 1.78 17.43 6.36
CA MET A 112 1.47 16.90 7.71
C MET A 112 2.52 15.89 8.22
N HIS A 113 3.16 15.18 7.29
CA HIS A 113 4.25 14.26 7.59
C HIS A 113 5.64 14.90 7.48
N GLY A 114 5.71 16.21 7.18
CA GLY A 114 6.94 16.96 7.01
C GLY A 114 7.81 16.48 5.84
N ILE A 115 7.20 15.77 4.88
CA ILE A 115 7.79 15.31 3.62
C ILE A 115 7.88 16.48 2.64
N LEU A 116 6.86 17.32 2.60
CA LEU A 116 6.90 18.58 1.89
C LEU A 116 7.16 19.69 2.91
N ASP A 117 8.04 20.63 2.57
CA ASP A 117 8.28 21.80 3.41
C ASP A 117 7.10 22.77 3.43
N ILE A 118 7.17 23.76 4.32
CA ILE A 118 6.09 24.73 4.55
C ILE A 118 5.81 25.57 3.29
N ASP A 119 6.84 25.84 2.50
CA ASP A 119 6.74 26.61 1.26
C ASP A 119 6.22 25.75 0.08
N GLY A 120 6.08 24.44 0.27
CA GLY A 120 5.51 23.53 -0.72
C GLY A 120 6.42 23.25 -1.91
N ASN A 121 7.72 23.55 -1.80
CA ASN A 121 8.66 23.57 -2.92
C ASN A 121 9.80 22.55 -2.80
N LYS A 122 9.96 21.92 -1.63
CA LYS A 122 11.04 20.96 -1.38
C LYS A 122 10.53 19.68 -0.73
N ILE A 123 10.96 18.56 -1.29
CA ILE A 123 10.69 17.21 -0.75
C ILE A 123 11.87 16.76 0.13
N ASP A 124 11.56 16.31 1.33
CA ASP A 124 12.44 15.49 2.17
C ASP A 124 12.33 14.02 1.72
N LEU A 125 13.32 13.59 0.91
CA LEU A 125 13.35 12.25 0.34
C LEU A 125 13.44 11.15 1.39
N GLY A 126 14.11 11.40 2.53
CA GLY A 126 14.24 10.42 3.60
C GLY A 126 12.88 10.12 4.23
N LYS A 127 12.11 11.17 4.52
CA LYS A 127 10.75 11.02 5.05
C LYS A 127 9.79 10.45 4.01
N LEU A 128 9.92 10.84 2.74
CA LEU A 128 9.12 10.29 1.65
C LEU A 128 9.29 8.77 1.55
N VAL A 129 10.54 8.32 1.46
CA VAL A 129 10.88 6.90 1.35
C VAL A 129 10.40 6.15 2.58
N ASN A 130 10.63 6.68 3.78
CA ASN A 130 10.16 6.05 5.01
C ASN A 130 8.63 5.94 5.06
N TYR A 131 7.90 6.99 4.66
CA TYR A 131 6.44 6.97 4.62
C TYR A 131 5.91 5.87 3.69
N ASN A 132 6.39 5.85 2.43
CA ASN A 132 5.97 4.85 1.46
C ASN A 132 6.36 3.43 1.88
N LEU A 133 7.58 3.23 2.39
CA LEU A 133 8.06 1.91 2.82
C LEU A 133 7.28 1.36 4.02
N ARG A 134 6.86 2.19 4.98
CA ARG A 134 6.03 1.72 6.10
C ARG A 134 4.69 1.14 5.61
N ILE A 135 4.08 1.77 4.60
CA ILE A 135 2.84 1.28 3.98
C ILE A 135 3.11 -0.05 3.26
N LEU A 136 4.15 -0.10 2.43
CA LEU A 136 4.51 -1.30 1.68
C LEU A 136 4.86 -2.47 2.60
N LYS A 137 5.50 -2.21 3.74
CA LYS A 137 5.85 -3.21 4.76
C LYS A 137 4.63 -3.92 5.36
N VAL A 138 3.52 -3.22 5.59
CA VAL A 138 2.26 -3.84 6.04
C VAL A 138 1.77 -4.87 5.03
N VAL A 139 1.82 -4.51 3.74
CA VAL A 139 1.35 -5.37 2.65
C VAL A 139 2.27 -6.58 2.45
N GLU A 140 3.59 -6.37 2.53
CA GLU A 140 4.58 -7.45 2.49
C GLU A 140 4.32 -8.46 3.61
N LYS A 141 4.22 -7.99 4.86
CA LYS A 141 3.93 -8.84 6.02
C LYS A 141 2.62 -9.60 5.86
N TYR A 142 1.57 -8.95 5.36
CA TYR A 142 0.29 -9.62 5.10
C TYR A 142 0.44 -10.72 4.03
N TRP A 143 1.15 -10.42 2.93
CA TRP A 143 1.43 -11.38 1.88
C TRP A 143 2.26 -12.56 2.39
N GLU A 144 3.33 -12.32 3.13
CA GLU A 144 4.17 -13.35 3.75
C GLU A 144 3.38 -14.21 4.75
N TYR A 145 2.54 -13.61 5.56
CA TYR A 145 1.69 -14.34 6.51
C TYR A 145 0.73 -15.28 5.77
N ARG A 146 0.01 -14.77 4.77
CA ARG A 146 -1.02 -15.53 4.04
C ARG A 146 -0.43 -16.59 3.10
N TYR A 147 0.68 -16.27 2.45
CA TYR A 147 1.19 -17.04 1.31
C TYR A 147 2.62 -17.56 1.50
N GLY A 148 3.39 -16.98 2.43
CA GLY A 148 4.76 -17.42 2.76
C GLY A 148 4.81 -18.74 3.55
N TYR A 149 3.76 -19.09 4.30
CA TYR A 149 3.69 -20.39 4.99
C TYR A 149 3.63 -21.58 4.01
N MET A 150 3.05 -21.40 2.81
CA MET A 150 2.98 -22.45 1.80
C MET A 150 4.33 -22.73 1.10
N ARG A 151 5.29 -21.80 1.17
CA ARG A 151 6.66 -22.02 0.67
C ARG A 151 7.45 -22.99 1.55
N ARG A 152 7.21 -23.04 2.86
CA ARG A 152 7.97 -23.87 3.82
C ARG A 152 7.59 -25.35 3.83
N ARG A 153 6.51 -25.76 3.14
CA ARG A 153 6.05 -27.17 3.05
C ARG A 153 6.47 -27.90 1.75
N ARG A 154 7.27 -27.26 0.90
CA ARG A 154 7.74 -27.83 -0.38
C ARG A 154 9.27 -28.01 -0.44
N ILE A 155 9.88 -28.38 0.69
CA ILE A 155 11.25 -28.87 0.76
C ILE A 155 11.22 -30.19 1.53
#